data_AF-A0A2G6ESW1-F1
#
_entry.id   AF-A0A2G6ESW1-F1
#
_cell.length_a   1.000
_cell.length_b   1.000
_cell.length_c   1.000
_cell.angle_alpha   90.00
_cell.angle_beta   90.00
_cell.angle_gamma   90.00
#
_symmetry.space_group_name_H-M   'P 1'
#
loop_
_entity.id
_entity.type
_entity.pdbx_description
1 polymer ?
#
loop_
_entity_poly.entity_id
_entity_poly.type
_entity_poly.pdbx_seq_one_letter_code
_entity_poly.pdbx_strand_id
1 'polypeptide(L)'
;MKNSNADLSRLESRLGYVFTDNGLLKKALTHRSKSKNNNERLEFLGDALLETILSDRLFHSRPDACEGDLTRLRSTMVRGATLAM
;
A
#
# COMPACT_ATOMS: atom_id res chain seq x y z
N MET A 1 22.50 11.01 16.45
CA MET A 1 21.07 11.24 16.14
C MET A 1 20.99 11.80 14.72
N LYS A 2 20.75 10.98 13.69
CA LYS A 2 20.86 11.40 12.29
C LYS A 2 19.46 11.55 11.66
N ASN A 3 19.13 12.79 11.25
CA ASN A 3 18.29 13.21 10.11
C ASN A 3 16.92 12.57 9.79
N SER A 4 16.19 12.01 10.76
CA SER A 4 14.90 11.34 10.49
C SER A 4 13.86 12.18 9.75
N ASN A 5 13.80 13.51 9.92
CA ASN A 5 12.84 14.35 9.19
C ASN A 5 13.25 14.60 7.73
N ALA A 6 14.55 14.71 7.43
CA ALA A 6 15.03 14.91 6.06
C ALA A 6 14.78 13.65 5.21
N ASP A 7 14.93 12.47 5.81
CA ASP A 7 14.63 11.19 5.15
C ASP A 7 13.14 11.04 4.84
N LEU A 8 12.26 11.49 5.76
CA LEU A 8 10.81 11.49 5.54
C LEU A 8 10.39 12.46 4.42
N SER A 9 10.91 13.69 4.42
CA SER A 9 10.60 14.65 3.34
C SER A 9 11.08 14.19 1.96
N ARG A 10 12.20 13.46 1.91
CA ARG A 10 12.68 12.82 0.68
C ARG A 10 11.73 11.71 0.21
N LEU A 11 11.18 10.92 1.14
CA LEU A 11 10.20 9.89 0.81
C LEU A 11 8.89 10.51 0.29
N GLU A 12 8.36 11.54 0.96
CA GLU A 12 7.17 12.28 0.53
C GLU A 12 7.34 12.85 -0.88
N SER A 13 8.51 13.43 -1.17
CA SER A 13 8.84 13.94 -2.50
C SER A 13 8.84 12.84 -3.57
N ARG A 14 9.32 11.63 -3.24
CA ARG A 14 9.31 10.48 -4.17
C ARG A 14 7.92 9.87 -4.35
N LEU A 15 7.08 9.92 -3.32
CA LEU A 15 5.69 9.49 -3.38
C LEU A 15 4.81 10.50 -4.12
N GLY A 16 5.28 11.75 -4.28
CA GLY A 16 4.46 12.84 -4.81
C GLY A 16 3.31 13.21 -3.88
N TYR A 17 3.42 12.87 -2.59
CA TYR A 17 2.37 13.06 -1.59
C TYR A 17 2.97 13.53 -0.28
N VAL A 18 2.46 14.65 0.24
CA VAL A 18 2.84 15.21 1.54
C VAL A 18 1.79 14.81 2.55
N PHE A 19 2.21 14.17 3.63
CA PHE A 19 1.31 13.75 4.70
C PHE A 19 0.90 14.95 5.54
N THR A 20 -0.40 15.15 5.71
CA THR A 20 -0.92 16.15 6.66
C THR A 20 -0.55 15.79 8.10
N ASP A 21 -0.44 14.50 8.41
CA ASP A 21 -0.01 13.98 9.71
C ASP A 21 1.27 13.14 9.59
N ASN A 22 2.39 13.70 10.05
CA ASN A 22 3.68 13.03 10.12
C ASN A 22 3.68 11.81 11.06
N GLY A 23 2.76 11.75 12.03
CA GLY A 23 2.56 10.59 12.89
C GLY A 23 2.08 9.38 12.10
N LEU A 24 1.21 9.60 11.11
CA LEU A 24 0.71 8.55 10.22
C LEU A 24 1.83 7.98 9.35
N LEU A 25 2.67 8.83 8.77
CA LEU A 25 3.83 8.41 7.98
C LEU A 25 4.82 7.58 8.80
N LYS A 26 5.15 8.04 10.02
CA LYS A 26 6.02 7.29 10.94
C LYS A 26 5.43 5.92 11.31
N LYS A 27 4.12 5.86 11.53
CA LYS A 27 3.41 4.61 11.84
C LYS A 27 3.43 3.65 10.65
N ALA A 28 3.18 4.14 9.43
CA ALA A 28 3.23 3.34 8.20
C ALA A 28 4.61 2.69 7.95
N LEU A 29 5.68 3.37 8.37
CA LEU A 29 7.06 2.87 8.29
C LEU A 29 7.53 2.06 9.51
N THR A 30 6.66 1.83 10.49
CA THR A 30 7.04 1.10 11.72
C THR A 30 6.63 -0.36 11.63
N HIS A 31 7.62 -1.23 11.48
CA HIS A 31 7.42 -2.68 11.48
C HIS A 31 7.01 -3.22 12.87
N ARG A 32 6.22 -4.30 12.90
CA ARG A 32 5.71 -4.94 14.12
C ARG A 32 6.77 -5.36 15.14
N SER A 33 7.99 -5.69 14.69
CA SER A 33 9.10 -6.04 15.60
C SER A 33 9.64 -4.84 16.39
N LYS A 34 9.36 -3.61 15.95
CA LYS A 34 9.92 -2.38 16.53
C LYS A 34 8.97 -1.70 17.53
N SER A 35 7.66 -1.88 17.38
CA SER A 35 6.66 -1.20 18.21
C SER A 35 5.32 -1.95 18.19
N LYS A 36 4.54 -1.81 19.27
CA LYS A 36 3.12 -2.20 19.30
C LYS A 36 2.25 -1.26 18.47
N ASN A 37 2.64 0.00 18.32
CA ASN A 37 2.00 0.94 17.40
C ASN A 37 2.74 0.87 16.07
N ASN A 38 2.34 -0.08 15.24
CA ASN A 38 2.98 -0.44 13.97
C ASN A 38 2.02 -0.22 12.78
N ASN A 39 2.46 -0.66 11.60
CA ASN A 39 1.74 -0.53 10.35
C ASN A 39 0.67 -1.62 10.09
N GLU A 40 0.52 -2.67 10.90
CA GLU A 40 -0.36 -3.82 10.60
C GLU A 40 -1.82 -3.40 10.37
N ARG A 41 -2.32 -2.41 11.14
CA ARG A 41 -3.68 -1.88 10.93
C ARG A 41 -3.83 -1.05 9.65
N LEU A 42 -2.75 -0.37 9.25
CA LEU A 42 -2.72 0.41 8.01
C LEU A 42 -2.59 -0.50 6.80
N GLU A 43 -1.79 -1.56 6.92
CA GLU A 43 -1.64 -2.63 5.93
C GLU A 43 -2.99 -3.32 5.68
N PHE A 44 -3.69 -3.75 6.74
CA PHE A 44 -5.02 -4.34 6.62
C PHE A 44 -6.02 -3.46 5.84
N LEU A 45 -6.04 -2.15 6.13
CA LEU A 45 -6.91 -1.21 5.42
C LEU A 45 -6.43 -0.97 3.98
N GLY A 46 -5.12 -0.83 3.79
CA GLY A 46 -4.49 -0.59 2.49
C GLY A 46 -4.73 -1.73 1.52
N ASP A 47 -4.63 -2.98 1.99
CA ASP A 47 -4.87 -4.17 1.19
C ASP A 47 -6.30 -4.20 0.64
N ALA A 48 -7.31 -3.99 1.49
CA ALA A 48 -8.70 -3.94 1.06
C ALA A 48 -8.97 -2.81 0.05
N LEU A 49 -8.32 -1.65 0.23
CA LEU A 49 -8.46 -0.52 -0.68
C LEU A 49 -7.80 -0.83 -2.04
N LEU A 50 -6.59 -1.37 -2.05
CA LEU A 50 -5.87 -1.77 -3.26
C LEU A 50 -6.63 -2.87 -4.01
N GLU A 51 -7.17 -3.87 -3.31
CA GLU A 51 -8.02 -4.90 -3.90
C GLU A 51 -9.23 -4.30 -4.59
N THR A 52 -9.88 -3.30 -3.98
CA THR A 52 -11.05 -2.63 -4.54
C THR A 52 -10.67 -1.84 -5.80
N ILE A 53 -9.62 -1.03 -5.75
CA ILE A 53 -9.15 -0.22 -6.89
C ILE A 53 -8.73 -1.12 -8.06
N LEU A 54 -8.02 -2.22 -7.78
CA LEU A 54 -7.61 -3.16 -8.81
C LEU A 54 -8.80 -3.91 -9.40
N SER A 55 -9.77 -4.29 -8.56
CA SER A 55 -11.01 -4.94 -9.04
C SER A 55 -11.77 -4.02 -9.99
N ASP A 56 -11.94 -2.75 -9.60
CA ASP A 56 -12.59 -1.73 -10.44
C ASP A 56 -11.84 -1.53 -11.76
N ARG A 57 -10.51 -1.43 -11.72
CA ARG A 57 -9.69 -1.27 -12.92
C ARG A 57 -9.78 -2.48 -13.84
N LEU A 58 -9.73 -3.70 -13.29
CA LEU A 58 -9.82 -4.93 -14.06
C LEU A 58 -11.22 -5.09 -14.69
N PHE A 59 -12.27 -4.77 -13.94
CA PHE A 59 -13.64 -4.79 -14.43
C PHE A 59 -13.83 -3.90 -15.67
N HIS A 60 -13.35 -2.67 -15.61
CA HIS A 60 -13.49 -1.73 -16.74
C HIS A 60 -12.52 -2.00 -17.90
N SER A 61 -11.33 -2.56 -17.65
CA SER A 61 -10.32 -2.80 -18.70
C SER A 61 -10.44 -4.15 -19.40
N ARG A 62 -11.19 -5.10 -18.83
CA ARG A 62 -11.40 -6.44 -19.39
C ARG A 62 -12.89 -6.83 -19.38
N PRO A 63 -13.72 -6.18 -20.22
CA PRO A 63 -15.17 -6.42 -20.24
C PRO A 63 -15.54 -7.86 -20.63
N ASP A 64 -14.71 -8.55 -21.41
CA ASP A 64 -14.98 -9.91 -21.89
C ASP A 64 -14.42 -11.01 -20.97
N ALA A 65 -13.71 -10.65 -19.90
CA ALA A 65 -13.11 -11.63 -18.99
C ALA A 65 -14.16 -12.18 -18.02
N CYS A 66 -14.10 -13.50 -17.78
CA CYS A 66 -14.97 -14.13 -16.79
C CYS A 66 -14.49 -13.82 -15.35
N GLU A 67 -15.39 -14.00 -14.37
CA GLU A 67 -15.10 -13.75 -12.95
C GLU A 67 -13.84 -14.50 -12.45
N GLY A 68 -13.65 -15.75 -12.90
CA GLY A 68 -12.50 -16.57 -12.53
C GLY A 68 -11.17 -15.97 -13.00
N ASP A 69 -11.13 -15.44 -14.22
CA ASP A 69 -9.95 -14.79 -14.79
C ASP A 69 -9.63 -13.48 -14.06
N LEU A 70 -10.65 -12.66 -13.80
CA LEU A 70 -10.52 -11.41 -13.05
C LEU A 70 -10.00 -11.67 -11.63
N THR A 71 -10.52 -12.70 -10.95
CA THR A 71 -10.09 -13.10 -9.62
C THR A 71 -8.64 -13.58 -9.62
N ARG A 72 -8.25 -14.43 -10.59
CA ARG A 72 -6.86 -14.92 -10.71
C ARG A 72 -5.87 -13.80 -10.99
N LEU A 73 -6.24 -12.87 -11.87
CA LEU A 73 -5.43 -11.68 -12.18
C LEU A 73 -5.26 -10.79 -10.94
N ARG A 74 -6.36 -10.49 -10.24
CA ARG A 74 -6.34 -9.73 -8.99
C ARG A 74 -5.44 -10.38 -7.95
N SER A 75 -5.60 -11.69 -7.69
CA SER A 75 -4.76 -12.41 -6.73
C SER A 75 -3.28 -12.41 -7.11
N THR A 76 -2.95 -12.32 -8.40
CA THR A 76 -1.56 -12.23 -8.86
C THR A 76 -0.96 -10.85 -8.62
N MET A 77 -1.75 -9.78 -8.79
CA MET A 77 -1.32 -8.39 -8.58
C MET A 77 -1.23 -8.00 -7.09
N VAL A 78 -2.05 -8.63 -6.24
CA VAL A 78 -2.12 -8.32 -4.80
C VAL A 78 -1.18 -9.21 -3.96
N ARG A 79 -0.80 -10.41 -4.45
CA ARG A 79 0.15 -11.26 -3.71
C ARG A 79 1.50 -10.54 -3.55
N GLY A 80 1.97 -10.47 -2.30
CA GLY A 80 3.10 -9.67 -1.83
C GLY A 80 4.44 -9.79 -2.56
N ALA A 81 4.59 -10.61 -3.60
CA ALA A 81 5.76 -10.60 -4.47
C ALA A 81 5.85 -9.36 -5.37
N THR A 82 4.75 -8.64 -5.59
CA THR A 82 4.76 -7.37 -6.36
C THR A 82 4.78 -6.12 -5.46
N LEU A 83 4.47 -6.26 -4.17
CA LEU A 83 4.39 -5.15 -3.20
C LEU A 83 5.51 -5.17 -2.15
N ALA A 84 6.26 -6.28 -2.00
CA ALA A 84 7.45 -6.32 -1.16
C ALA A 84 8.67 -5.80 -1.92
N MET A 85 9.13 -4.60 -1.54
CA MET A 85 10.53 -4.19 -1.68
C MET A 85 11.31 -4.58 -0.42
#